data_AF-A0A9P6IPS1-F1
#
_entry.id   AF-A0A9P6IPS1-F1
#
_cell.length_a   1.000
_cell.length_b   1.000
_cell.length_c   1.000
_cell.angle_alpha   90.00
_cell.angle_beta   90.00
_cell.angle_gamma   90.00
#
_symmetry.space_group_name_H-M   'P 1'
#
loop_
_entity.id
_entity.type
_entity.pdbx_description
1 polymer ?
#
loop_
_entity_poly.entity_id
_entity_poly.type
_entity_poly.pdbx_seq_one_letter_code
_entity_poly.pdbx_strand_id
1 'polypeptide(L)'
;GIVRALTEFKQPLIAHKVRIFVRRGGPNYQEGLRSMRQLGESLGVEIQVFGPETHITEIVPLALTGRSSDNLAATNANNANASSGNLLQDQLLGTNSNLNTPVPTAPVSRAGTPPASERMTYFTDADSKKVGHDSNVPFTAQTRSFIYGMQPRAVQGMLDFDFICKREVPSVAAMIYPFGGAHVQKFYWGTKETLLPVYTTLEEATAKFPEVDTVVNFASCRSVYQSTVDILSHSDQIKTISIIAEGVPERRARQILWEAKAKDVLIIGPATVGGIKPGCFKIGNTGGMMDNIVSSKLYRAGSVAYVSKSGGMSNELNNIISRTTDGVYEGVAIGGDRYPGSTFIDHLLRYERDPNCKMLVLLGEVGGVEEYKVCEAIKNGTIRKPVIAWCIGTCAKMFATEVQFGHAGALAQSDLETADAKNKALRAAGVVVPETFEKLPLVLSQTFQTLVKNGTIQLKPEPETPKIPIDYSWAQELGLVRKPASFVSTICDDRGQELLYAGMRISDVFKEDIGIGGVLSLLWFKRRLPEYACKFIEMVLMLTADHGPAVSGAHNTIVTARAGKDLVSSLCAGLLTIGDRFGGALDGAAEQFS
;
A
#
# COMPACT_ATOMS: atom_id res chain seq x y z
N GLY A 1 -0.28 5.61 -16.53
CA GLY A 1 1.15 5.93 -16.74
C GLY A 1 1.68 5.21 -17.97
N ILE A 2 2.13 3.97 -17.80
CA ILE A 2 2.73 3.14 -18.88
C ILE A 2 1.84 3.09 -20.13
N VAL A 3 0.54 2.79 -19.98
CA VAL A 3 -0.43 2.76 -21.09
C VAL A 3 -0.42 4.06 -21.92
N ARG A 4 -0.36 5.22 -21.25
CA ARG A 4 -0.32 6.54 -21.91
C ARG A 4 0.95 6.69 -22.75
N ALA A 5 2.11 6.36 -22.17
CA ALA A 5 3.38 6.43 -22.88
C ALA A 5 3.42 5.46 -24.07
N LEU A 6 3.00 4.21 -23.90
CA LEU A 6 2.95 3.25 -25.01
C LEU A 6 2.04 3.73 -26.14
N THR A 7 0.90 4.36 -25.82
CA THR A 7 0.00 4.96 -26.81
C THR A 7 0.67 6.10 -27.58
N GLU A 8 1.40 6.97 -26.89
CA GLU A 8 2.16 8.08 -27.49
C GLU A 8 3.27 7.58 -28.43
N PHE A 9 3.95 6.50 -28.06
CA PHE A 9 5.04 5.89 -28.83
C PHE A 9 4.58 4.77 -29.78
N LYS A 10 3.28 4.67 -30.09
CA LYS A 10 2.72 3.61 -30.94
C LYS A 10 3.48 3.39 -32.25
N GLN A 11 3.71 4.45 -33.03
CA GLN A 11 4.33 4.34 -34.35
C GLN A 11 5.78 3.83 -34.27
N PRO A 12 6.66 4.40 -33.41
CA PRO A 12 7.98 3.83 -33.17
C PRO A 12 7.95 2.36 -32.73
N LEU A 13 7.04 1.97 -31.84
CA LEU A 13 6.97 0.59 -31.33
C LEU A 13 6.66 -0.42 -32.44
N ILE A 14 5.73 -0.08 -33.34
CA ILE A 14 5.37 -0.91 -34.50
C ILE A 14 6.55 -0.99 -35.47
N ALA A 15 7.16 0.16 -35.80
CA ALA A 15 8.28 0.23 -36.75
C ALA A 15 9.46 -0.65 -36.31
N HIS A 16 9.71 -0.72 -35.00
CA HIS A 16 10.79 -1.54 -34.41
C HIS A 16 10.36 -2.97 -34.04
N LYS A 17 9.12 -3.38 -34.39
CA LYS A 17 8.58 -4.72 -34.11
C LYS A 17 8.70 -5.12 -32.63
N VAL A 18 8.43 -4.16 -31.73
CA VAL A 18 8.55 -4.39 -30.29
C VAL A 18 7.51 -5.42 -29.82
N ARG A 19 7.93 -6.31 -28.93
CA ARG A 19 7.06 -7.24 -28.20
C ARG A 19 7.12 -6.92 -26.71
N ILE A 20 5.97 -6.89 -26.06
CA ILE A 20 5.84 -6.44 -24.66
C ILE A 20 5.33 -7.60 -23.80
N PHE A 21 6.03 -7.89 -22.70
CA PHE A 21 5.66 -8.90 -21.73
C PHE A 21 5.44 -8.24 -20.36
N VAL A 22 4.28 -8.47 -19.75
CA VAL A 22 3.87 -7.83 -18.50
C VAL A 22 3.56 -8.90 -17.47
N ARG A 23 4.23 -8.87 -16.31
CA ARG A 23 3.84 -9.64 -15.11
C ARG A 23 3.73 -8.69 -13.93
N ARG A 24 2.57 -8.60 -13.29
CA ARG A 24 2.40 -7.74 -12.12
C ARG A 24 1.33 -8.26 -11.14
N GLY A 25 1.60 -8.04 -9.86
CA GLY A 25 0.63 -8.18 -8.77
C GLY A 25 0.64 -6.94 -7.87
N GLY A 26 -0.12 -6.99 -6.78
CA GLY A 26 -0.21 -5.91 -5.79
C GLY A 26 -1.51 -5.10 -5.89
N PRO A 27 -1.57 -3.93 -5.25
CA PRO A 27 -2.79 -3.12 -5.20
C PRO A 27 -3.36 -2.79 -6.59
N ASN A 28 -4.65 -3.05 -6.79
CA ASN A 28 -5.41 -2.78 -8.03
C ASN A 28 -4.78 -3.38 -9.31
N TYR A 29 -4.03 -4.48 -9.21
CA TYR A 29 -3.32 -5.05 -10.35
C TYR A 29 -4.28 -5.55 -11.44
N GLN A 30 -5.47 -6.05 -11.09
CA GLN A 30 -6.44 -6.58 -12.06
C GLN A 30 -6.82 -5.52 -13.09
N GLU A 31 -7.08 -4.29 -12.64
CA GLU A 31 -7.44 -3.15 -13.49
C GLU A 31 -6.27 -2.70 -14.38
N GLY A 32 -5.06 -2.68 -13.81
CA GLY A 32 -3.84 -2.39 -14.57
C GLY A 32 -3.57 -3.42 -15.68
N LEU A 33 -3.73 -4.71 -15.38
CA LEU A 33 -3.57 -5.78 -16.37
C LEU A 33 -4.69 -5.76 -17.41
N ARG A 34 -5.94 -5.48 -17.02
CA ARG A 34 -7.07 -5.30 -17.95
C ARG A 34 -6.78 -4.18 -18.94
N SER A 35 -6.34 -3.01 -18.45
CA SER A 35 -5.96 -1.87 -19.28
C SER A 35 -4.82 -2.22 -20.26
N MET A 36 -3.82 -2.98 -19.82
CA MET A 36 -2.73 -3.43 -20.70
C MET A 36 -3.18 -4.43 -21.77
N ARG A 37 -4.13 -5.33 -21.47
CA ARG A 37 -4.71 -6.25 -22.47
C ARG A 37 -5.49 -5.49 -23.54
N GLN A 38 -6.34 -4.56 -23.13
CA GLN A 38 -7.11 -3.70 -24.05
C GLN A 38 -6.19 -2.82 -24.92
N LEU A 39 -5.06 -2.36 -24.36
CA LEU A 39 -4.06 -1.65 -25.14
C LEU A 39 -3.47 -2.55 -26.24
N GLY A 40 -3.20 -3.83 -25.97
CA GLY A 40 -2.68 -4.78 -26.96
C GLY A 40 -3.56 -4.88 -28.21
N GLU A 41 -4.89 -4.84 -28.04
CA GLU A 41 -5.86 -4.90 -29.15
C GLU A 41 -5.78 -3.67 -30.07
N SER A 42 -5.41 -2.50 -29.55
CA SER A 42 -5.43 -1.22 -30.29
C SER A 42 -4.04 -0.70 -30.66
N LEU A 43 -2.98 -1.14 -29.98
CA LEU A 43 -1.62 -0.64 -30.16
C LEU A 43 -0.95 -1.23 -31.41
N GLY A 44 -1.37 -2.42 -31.86
CA GLY A 44 -0.79 -3.07 -33.04
C GLY A 44 0.59 -3.67 -32.82
N VAL A 45 0.99 -3.87 -31.55
CA VAL A 45 2.19 -4.61 -31.15
C VAL A 45 1.80 -5.78 -30.26
N GLU A 46 2.60 -6.84 -30.26
CA GLU A 46 2.33 -8.01 -29.42
C GLU A 46 2.49 -7.64 -27.94
N ILE A 47 1.43 -7.84 -27.14
CA ILE A 47 1.46 -7.66 -25.69
C ILE A 47 0.94 -8.93 -25.00
N GLN A 48 1.76 -9.56 -24.17
CA GLN A 48 1.37 -10.69 -23.33
C GLN A 48 1.31 -10.27 -21.86
N VAL A 49 0.18 -10.57 -21.18
CA VAL A 49 -0.15 -10.02 -19.87
C VAL A 49 -0.48 -11.12 -18.85
N PHE A 50 0.34 -11.22 -17.81
CA PHE A 50 0.33 -12.25 -16.77
C PHE A 50 0.12 -11.64 -15.37
N GLY A 51 -0.59 -12.37 -14.51
CA GLY A 51 -0.84 -11.99 -13.12
C GLY A 51 0.10 -12.68 -12.11
N PRO A 52 -0.25 -12.64 -10.81
CA PRO A 52 0.53 -13.26 -9.73
C PRO A 52 0.49 -14.80 -9.74
N GLU A 53 -0.41 -15.41 -10.52
CA GLU A 53 -0.44 -16.85 -10.78
C GLU A 53 0.79 -17.35 -11.53
N THR A 54 1.40 -16.51 -12.36
CA THR A 54 2.62 -16.78 -13.12
C THR A 54 3.86 -16.45 -12.27
N HIS A 55 4.88 -17.30 -12.34
CA HIS A 55 6.13 -17.07 -11.60
C HIS A 55 6.80 -15.77 -12.07
N ILE A 56 7.41 -15.01 -11.14
CA ILE A 56 7.86 -13.63 -11.39
C ILE A 56 8.82 -13.49 -12.59
N THR A 57 9.73 -14.45 -12.79
CA THR A 57 10.71 -14.43 -13.88
C THR A 57 10.29 -15.24 -15.11
N GLU A 58 9.11 -15.87 -15.11
CA GLU A 58 8.69 -16.77 -16.20
C GLU A 58 8.51 -16.06 -17.55
N ILE A 59 8.21 -14.76 -17.51
CA ILE A 59 8.10 -13.93 -18.71
C ILE A 59 9.43 -13.70 -19.45
N VAL A 60 10.57 -13.90 -18.78
CA VAL A 60 11.90 -13.68 -19.38
C VAL A 60 12.22 -14.76 -20.44
N PRO A 61 12.18 -16.06 -20.14
CA PRO A 61 12.37 -17.09 -21.17
C PRO A 61 11.30 -17.04 -22.26
N LEU A 62 10.06 -16.70 -21.91
CA LEU A 62 8.98 -16.48 -22.89
C LEU A 62 9.36 -15.38 -23.89
N ALA A 63 9.91 -14.26 -23.42
CA ALA A 63 10.34 -13.17 -24.29
C ALA A 63 11.54 -13.55 -25.19
N LEU A 64 12.52 -14.26 -24.62
CA LEU A 64 13.76 -14.62 -25.32
C LEU A 64 13.58 -15.74 -26.34
N THR A 65 12.75 -16.73 -26.04
CA THR A 65 12.68 -18.00 -26.80
C THR A 65 11.30 -18.35 -27.33
N GLY A 66 10.25 -17.65 -26.88
CA GLY A 66 8.85 -17.98 -27.20
C GLY A 66 8.31 -19.22 -26.46
N ARG A 67 9.05 -19.77 -25.49
CA ARG A 67 8.67 -20.96 -24.71
C ARG A 67 8.68 -20.66 -23.21
N SER A 68 7.78 -21.31 -22.47
CA SER A 68 7.76 -21.24 -21.01
C SER A 68 9.02 -21.87 -20.42
N SER A 69 9.39 -21.45 -19.20
CA SER A 69 10.60 -21.92 -18.50
C SER A 69 10.66 -23.45 -18.32
N ASP A 70 9.50 -24.10 -18.10
CA ASP A 70 9.38 -25.55 -17.98
C ASP A 70 9.67 -26.28 -19.29
N ASN A 71 9.29 -25.71 -20.43
CA ASN A 71 9.54 -26.28 -21.76
C ASN A 71 11.01 -26.18 -22.18
N LEU A 72 11.77 -25.21 -21.65
CA LEU A 72 13.21 -25.07 -21.89
C LEU A 72 14.04 -26.05 -21.06
N ALA A 73 13.61 -26.34 -19.82
CA ALA A 73 14.26 -27.33 -18.97
C ALA A 73 14.07 -28.76 -19.51
N ALA A 74 12.89 -29.07 -20.04
CA ALA A 74 12.59 -30.38 -20.66
C ALA A 74 13.46 -30.68 -21.89
N THR A 75 13.87 -29.66 -22.67
CA THR A 75 14.77 -29.86 -23.82
C THR A 75 16.23 -30.16 -23.47
N ASN A 76 16.66 -29.92 -22.22
CA ASN A 76 18.03 -30.19 -21.77
C ASN A 76 18.16 -31.45 -20.90
N ALA A 77 17.07 -32.17 -20.65
CA ALA A 77 17.06 -33.42 -19.89
C ALA A 77 16.16 -34.45 -20.58
N ASN A 78 16.63 -35.05 -21.67
CA ASN A 78 16.01 -36.24 -22.23
C ASN A 78 16.31 -37.45 -21.32
N ASN A 79 15.34 -37.78 -20.47
CA ASN A 79 14.94 -39.11 -19.95
C ASN A 79 14.61 -39.08 -18.45
N ALA A 80 13.37 -38.74 -18.11
CA ALA A 80 12.55 -39.44 -17.11
C ALA A 80 11.17 -38.78 -17.01
N ASN A 81 10.13 -39.61 -17.15
CA ASN A 81 8.72 -39.23 -17.04
C ASN A 81 8.38 -38.56 -15.69
N ALA A 82 7.75 -37.39 -15.74
CA ALA A 82 6.92 -36.90 -14.65
C ALA A 82 5.69 -36.19 -15.24
N SER A 83 4.55 -36.86 -15.10
CA SER A 83 3.22 -36.38 -15.45
C SER A 83 2.89 -35.07 -14.74
N SER A 84 2.49 -34.06 -15.52
CA SER A 84 1.83 -32.84 -15.08
C SER A 84 0.46 -33.17 -14.48
N GLY A 85 0.41 -33.31 -13.15
CA GLY A 85 -0.83 -33.55 -12.41
C GLY A 85 -1.51 -32.25 -11.98
N ASN A 86 -2.35 -31.69 -12.85
CA ASN A 86 -3.42 -30.77 -12.47
C ASN A 86 -4.72 -31.58 -12.39
N LEU A 87 -5.09 -32.04 -11.19
CA LEU A 87 -6.33 -32.80 -10.94
C LEU A 87 -7.02 -32.42 -9.61
N LEU A 88 -6.84 -31.19 -9.14
CA LEU A 88 -7.52 -30.70 -7.92
C LEU A 88 -8.35 -29.42 -8.14
N GLN A 89 -8.28 -28.80 -9.33
CA GLN A 89 -9.09 -27.62 -9.65
C GLN A 89 -10.47 -28.00 -10.24
N ASP A 90 -10.57 -29.13 -10.95
CA ASP A 90 -11.83 -29.59 -11.59
C ASP A 90 -12.77 -30.36 -10.63
N GLN A 91 -12.34 -30.64 -9.39
CA GLN A 91 -13.20 -31.24 -8.35
C GLN A 91 -13.76 -30.24 -7.34
N LEU A 92 -13.36 -28.97 -7.40
CA LEU A 92 -13.87 -27.90 -6.51
C LEU A 92 -15.00 -27.08 -7.15
N LEU A 93 -15.18 -27.17 -8.47
CA LEU A 93 -16.31 -26.60 -9.20
C LEU A 93 -17.25 -27.73 -9.61
N GLY A 94 -18.06 -28.18 -8.65
CA GLY A 94 -19.15 -29.13 -8.90
C GLY A 94 -20.11 -28.57 -9.95
N THR A 95 -20.06 -29.14 -11.15
CA THR A 95 -21.10 -29.05 -12.16
C THR A 95 -22.33 -29.81 -11.66
N ASN A 96 -23.26 -29.10 -11.03
CA ASN A 96 -24.63 -29.60 -10.84
C ASN A 96 -25.58 -28.72 -11.66
N SER A 97 -25.68 -29.08 -12.93
CA SER A 97 -26.89 -28.85 -13.74
C SER A 97 -28.02 -29.71 -13.18
N ASN A 98 -28.93 -29.10 -12.42
CA ASN A 98 -30.31 -29.53 -12.26
C ASN A 98 -31.14 -28.40 -11.64
N LEU A 99 -31.66 -27.54 -12.52
CA LEU A 99 -32.72 -26.58 -12.23
C LEU A 99 -34.07 -27.31 -12.37
N ASN A 100 -34.77 -27.55 -11.25
CA ASN A 100 -36.24 -27.41 -11.16
C ASN A 100 -36.76 -27.83 -9.77
N THR A 101 -36.90 -26.85 -8.87
CA THR A 101 -37.93 -26.86 -7.81
C THR A 101 -38.17 -25.41 -7.35
N PRO A 102 -39.42 -24.95 -7.22
CA PRO A 102 -39.72 -23.57 -6.84
C PRO A 102 -39.54 -23.38 -5.32
N VAL A 103 -38.76 -22.35 -4.95
CA VAL A 103 -38.55 -21.93 -3.55
C VAL A 103 -39.69 -20.97 -3.14
N PRO A 104 -40.29 -21.11 -1.93
CA PRO A 104 -41.38 -20.24 -1.49
C PRO A 104 -40.88 -18.82 -1.18
N THR A 105 -41.65 -17.82 -1.59
CA THR A 105 -41.43 -16.41 -1.29
C THR A 105 -41.83 -16.09 0.15
N ALA A 106 -40.85 -15.86 1.03
CA ALA A 106 -41.06 -15.23 2.33
C ALA A 106 -40.98 -13.69 2.19
N PRO A 107 -41.81 -12.92 2.90
CA PRO A 107 -41.90 -11.48 2.72
C PRO A 107 -40.67 -10.77 3.30
N VAL A 108 -40.13 -9.82 2.52
CA VAL A 108 -39.03 -8.94 2.93
C VAL A 108 -39.55 -7.95 3.98
N SER A 109 -39.26 -8.20 5.25
CA SER A 109 -39.43 -7.20 6.30
C SER A 109 -38.37 -6.12 6.14
N ARG A 110 -38.79 -4.85 5.98
CA ARG A 110 -37.91 -3.67 6.08
C ARG A 110 -37.29 -3.63 7.48
N ALA A 111 -36.07 -4.13 7.64
CA ALA A 111 -35.30 -3.94 8.86
C ALA A 111 -34.89 -2.47 8.95
N GLY A 112 -35.32 -1.81 10.02
CA GLY A 112 -34.95 -0.43 10.32
C GLY A 112 -33.45 -0.29 10.57
N THR A 113 -32.91 0.84 10.12
CA THR A 113 -31.57 1.36 10.39
C THR A 113 -31.25 1.25 11.90
N PRO A 114 -30.33 0.36 12.34
CA PRO A 114 -30.00 0.26 13.77
C PRO A 114 -29.37 1.56 14.28
N PRO A 115 -29.60 1.94 15.56
CA PRO A 115 -29.13 3.19 16.15
C PRO A 115 -27.59 3.30 16.10
N ALA A 116 -27.08 4.54 16.06
CA ALA A 116 -25.66 4.83 15.83
C ALA A 116 -24.71 4.17 16.85
N SER A 117 -25.18 3.91 18.07
CA SER A 117 -24.42 3.24 19.14
C SER A 117 -24.13 1.76 18.86
N GLU A 118 -24.90 1.09 18.01
CA GLU A 118 -24.67 -0.33 17.65
C GLU A 118 -23.66 -0.50 16.51
N ARG A 119 -23.34 0.58 15.80
CA ARG A 119 -22.40 0.57 14.65
C ARG A 119 -20.98 0.94 15.01
N MET A 120 -20.75 1.48 16.21
CA MET A 120 -19.46 1.94 16.65
C MET A 120 -18.89 0.98 17.70
N THR A 121 -17.64 0.56 17.52
CA THR A 121 -16.89 -0.19 18.52
C THR A 121 -15.95 0.78 19.21
N TYR A 122 -16.02 0.83 20.54
CA TYR A 122 -15.07 1.57 21.36
C TYR A 122 -14.15 0.58 22.05
N PHE A 123 -12.85 0.75 21.88
CA PHE A 123 -11.85 0.02 22.65
C PHE A 123 -11.51 0.92 23.85
N THR A 124 -12.11 0.64 25.00
CA THR A 124 -11.76 1.30 26.26
C THR A 124 -10.43 0.77 26.79
N ASP A 125 -9.74 1.54 27.62
CA ASP A 125 -8.48 1.21 28.32
C ASP A 125 -8.66 0.09 29.36
N ALA A 126 -9.17 -1.07 28.94
CA ALA A 126 -9.45 -2.21 29.81
C ALA A 126 -8.16 -2.98 30.08
N ASP A 127 -7.63 -2.85 31.30
CA ASP A 127 -6.72 -3.77 31.98
C ASP A 127 -5.57 -4.35 31.12
N SER A 128 -4.96 -3.54 30.27
CA SER A 128 -3.72 -3.89 29.57
C SER A 128 -2.56 -3.84 30.57
N LYS A 129 -2.42 -4.91 31.38
CA LYS A 129 -1.21 -5.13 32.18
C LYS A 129 0.01 -5.00 31.27
N LYS A 130 1.01 -4.25 31.73
CA LYS A 130 2.32 -4.11 31.07
C LYS A 130 2.87 -5.51 30.78
N VAL A 131 2.73 -6.00 29.56
CA VAL A 131 3.26 -7.31 29.16
C VAL A 131 4.77 -7.14 29.02
N GLY A 132 5.54 -8.02 29.66
CA GLY A 132 7.00 -7.98 29.56
C GLY A 132 7.43 -8.12 28.10
N HIS A 133 8.26 -7.19 27.61
CA HIS A 133 8.78 -7.23 26.25
C HIS A 133 9.91 -8.26 26.16
N ASP A 134 9.67 -9.38 25.45
CA ASP A 134 10.73 -10.31 25.06
C ASP A 134 11.38 -9.81 23.77
N SER A 135 12.65 -9.40 23.85
CA SER A 135 13.42 -8.92 22.69
C SER A 135 13.54 -9.97 21.58
N ASN A 136 13.33 -11.25 21.88
CA ASN A 136 13.33 -12.32 20.89
C ASN A 136 12.01 -12.38 20.08
N VAL A 137 10.90 -11.92 20.67
CA VAL A 137 9.55 -12.00 20.09
C VAL A 137 8.92 -10.59 20.08
N PRO A 138 9.42 -9.67 19.23
CA PRO A 138 9.01 -8.26 19.24
C PRO A 138 7.53 -8.07 18.87
N PHE A 139 6.91 -9.06 18.24
CA PHE A 139 5.52 -9.00 17.79
C PHE A 139 4.72 -10.18 18.31
N THR A 140 3.60 -9.86 18.97
CA THR A 140 2.62 -10.80 19.51
C THR A 140 1.20 -10.36 19.11
N ALA A 141 0.19 -11.18 19.40
CA ALA A 141 -1.21 -10.80 19.18
C ALA A 141 -1.67 -9.63 20.09
N GLN A 142 -0.89 -9.31 21.13
CA GLN A 142 -1.13 -8.21 22.06
C GLN A 142 -0.33 -6.95 21.72
N THR A 143 0.62 -7.01 20.77
CA THR A 143 1.43 -5.85 20.37
C THR A 143 0.55 -4.69 19.93
N ARG A 144 0.83 -3.51 20.50
CA ARG A 144 0.12 -2.26 20.24
C ARG A 144 1.13 -1.25 19.70
N SER A 145 0.70 -0.46 18.73
CA SER A 145 1.59 0.41 17.96
C SER A 145 1.05 1.82 17.79
N PHE A 146 1.98 2.76 17.69
CA PHE A 146 1.72 4.09 17.18
C PHE A 146 2.10 4.23 15.71
N ILE A 147 1.33 5.01 14.97
CA ILE A 147 1.65 5.38 13.59
C ILE A 147 2.11 6.83 13.55
N TYR A 148 3.40 7.06 13.30
CA TYR A 148 3.93 8.41 13.15
C TYR A 148 3.74 8.87 11.70
N GLY A 149 2.81 9.79 11.48
CA GLY A 149 2.38 10.31 10.19
C GLY A 149 0.90 10.02 9.87
N MET A 150 0.30 10.86 9.02
CA MET A 150 -1.11 10.74 8.63
C MET A 150 -1.29 9.70 7.50
N GLN A 151 -1.34 8.41 7.88
CA GLN A 151 -1.40 7.27 6.95
C GLN A 151 -2.67 6.41 7.11
N PRO A 152 -3.87 6.94 6.80
CA PRO A 152 -5.13 6.24 7.06
C PRO A 152 -5.26 4.91 6.32
N ARG A 153 -4.75 4.81 5.09
CA ARG A 153 -4.80 3.54 4.33
C ARG A 153 -3.95 2.44 4.95
N ALA A 154 -2.77 2.80 5.48
CA ALA A 154 -1.90 1.84 6.16
C ALA A 154 -2.53 1.39 7.48
N VAL A 155 -3.09 2.34 8.25
CA VAL A 155 -3.82 2.05 9.50
C VAL A 155 -5.00 1.13 9.24
N GLN A 156 -5.86 1.46 8.25
CA GLN A 156 -6.99 0.60 7.87
C GLN A 156 -6.52 -0.80 7.48
N GLY A 157 -5.48 -0.91 6.64
CA GLY A 157 -4.92 -2.19 6.23
C GLY A 157 -4.26 -3.00 7.36
N MET A 158 -3.85 -2.37 8.46
CA MET A 158 -3.44 -3.04 9.70
C MET A 158 -4.66 -3.53 10.49
N LEU A 159 -5.68 -2.68 10.67
CA LEU A 159 -6.94 -3.04 11.35
C LEU A 159 -7.67 -4.19 10.64
N ASP A 160 -7.71 -4.20 9.31
CA ASP A 160 -8.30 -5.29 8.54
C ASP A 160 -7.52 -6.60 8.74
N PHE A 161 -6.18 -6.50 8.81
CA PHE A 161 -5.31 -7.64 9.10
C PHE A 161 -5.55 -8.17 10.52
N ASP A 162 -5.69 -7.27 11.50
CA ASP A 162 -5.95 -7.66 12.88
C ASP A 162 -7.31 -8.36 13.02
N PHE A 163 -8.33 -7.84 12.32
CA PHE A 163 -9.67 -8.43 12.29
C PHE A 163 -9.67 -9.83 11.67
N ILE A 164 -9.00 -10.03 10.52
CA ILE A 164 -8.91 -11.37 9.89
C ILE A 164 -8.06 -12.34 10.73
N CYS A 165 -7.09 -11.83 11.48
CA CYS A 165 -6.32 -12.61 12.45
C CYS A 165 -7.10 -12.91 13.74
N LYS A 166 -8.35 -12.43 13.87
CA LYS A 166 -9.20 -12.58 15.06
C LYS A 166 -8.56 -12.01 16.33
N ARG A 167 -7.82 -10.89 16.20
CA ARG A 167 -7.33 -10.16 17.37
C ARG A 167 -8.50 -9.57 18.14
N GLU A 168 -8.33 -9.44 19.46
CA GLU A 168 -9.32 -8.82 20.33
C GLU A 168 -9.29 -7.29 20.24
N VAL A 169 -8.08 -6.74 20.07
CA VAL A 169 -7.81 -5.30 20.09
C VAL A 169 -7.01 -4.91 18.83
N PRO A 170 -7.32 -3.78 18.18
CA PRO A 170 -6.55 -3.24 17.07
C PRO A 170 -5.07 -3.12 17.42
N SER A 171 -4.21 -3.37 16.46
CA SER A 171 -2.78 -3.20 16.64
C SER A 171 -2.34 -1.73 16.63
N VAL A 172 -3.18 -0.81 16.13
CA VAL A 172 -2.93 0.63 16.19
C VAL A 172 -3.69 1.24 17.35
N ALA A 173 -2.97 1.86 18.28
CA ALA A 173 -3.54 2.57 19.42
C ALA A 173 -3.86 4.02 19.07
N ALA A 174 -2.93 4.71 18.42
CA ALA A 174 -3.06 6.12 18.05
C ALA A 174 -2.16 6.48 16.86
N MET A 175 -2.43 7.65 16.27
CA MET A 175 -1.57 8.26 15.26
C MET A 175 -0.90 9.51 15.83
N ILE A 176 0.34 9.79 15.41
CA ILE A 176 1.07 11.02 15.77
C ILE A 176 1.23 11.86 14.51
N TYR A 177 0.67 13.06 14.51
CA TYR A 177 0.74 13.99 13.39
C TYR A 177 1.03 15.42 13.87
N PRO A 178 2.30 15.88 13.81
CA PRO A 178 2.72 17.15 14.39
C PRO A 178 2.13 18.41 13.73
N PHE A 179 1.59 18.30 12.52
CA PHE A 179 1.16 19.45 11.70
C PHE A 179 -0.33 19.78 11.83
N GLY A 180 -1.07 19.09 12.70
CA GLY A 180 -2.50 19.31 12.91
C GLY A 180 -2.84 19.53 14.39
N GLY A 181 -4.11 19.78 14.69
CA GLY A 181 -4.63 19.71 16.06
C GLY A 181 -4.97 18.27 16.45
N ALA A 182 -5.11 18.02 17.75
CA ALA A 182 -5.61 16.74 18.25
C ALA A 182 -7.05 16.52 17.76
N HIS A 183 -7.32 15.36 17.18
CA HIS A 183 -8.63 14.98 16.67
C HIS A 183 -8.79 13.46 16.68
N VAL A 184 -9.96 12.98 16.29
CA VAL A 184 -10.22 11.55 16.12
C VAL A 184 -10.41 11.24 14.64
N GLN A 185 -9.87 10.11 14.20
CA GLN A 185 -10.04 9.63 12.84
C GLN A 185 -10.84 8.33 12.84
N LYS A 186 -11.76 8.23 11.88
CA LYS A 186 -12.67 7.11 11.74
C LYS A 186 -12.06 6.01 10.89
N PHE A 187 -12.16 4.78 11.38
CA PHE A 187 -11.71 3.55 10.74
C PHE A 187 -12.78 2.46 10.82
N TYR A 188 -12.55 1.33 10.16
CA TYR A 188 -13.37 0.13 10.27
C TYR A 188 -12.68 -0.97 11.07
N TRP A 189 -13.47 -1.67 11.88
CA TRP A 189 -13.14 -2.92 12.54
C TRP A 189 -14.14 -3.98 12.05
N GLY A 190 -13.76 -4.67 10.96
CA GLY A 190 -14.68 -5.52 10.20
C GLY A 190 -15.76 -4.66 9.54
N THR A 191 -17.01 -4.79 9.99
CA THR A 191 -18.16 -4.02 9.49
C THR A 191 -18.53 -2.82 10.36
N LYS A 192 -17.94 -2.71 11.57
CA LYS A 192 -18.23 -1.63 12.52
C LYS A 192 -17.24 -0.50 12.36
N GLU A 193 -17.68 0.72 12.63
CA GLU A 193 -16.78 1.87 12.67
C GLU A 193 -16.06 1.93 14.03
N THR A 194 -14.84 2.43 14.06
CA THR A 194 -14.05 2.70 15.28
C THR A 194 -13.36 4.05 15.13
N LEU A 195 -13.01 4.66 16.26
CA LEU A 195 -12.31 5.94 16.31
C LEU A 195 -10.92 5.74 16.90
N LEU A 196 -9.90 6.21 16.20
CA LEU A 196 -8.53 6.26 16.72
C LEU A 196 -8.14 7.72 16.96
N PRO A 197 -7.55 8.05 18.12
CA PRO A 197 -7.09 9.39 18.40
C PRO A 197 -5.82 9.71 17.58
N VAL A 198 -5.73 10.97 17.18
CA VAL A 198 -4.56 11.57 16.54
C VAL A 198 -3.99 12.62 17.48
N TYR A 199 -2.75 12.43 17.90
CA TYR A 199 -2.01 13.33 18.79
C TYR A 199 -1.00 14.17 18.02
N THR A 200 -0.64 15.32 18.58
CA THR A 200 0.37 16.21 18.03
C THR A 200 1.77 15.85 18.50
N THR A 201 1.89 15.37 19.74
CA THR A 201 3.16 14.97 20.36
C THR A 201 3.16 13.49 20.72
N LEU A 202 4.36 12.90 20.74
CA LEU A 202 4.53 11.52 21.17
C LEU A 202 4.35 11.37 22.69
N GLU A 203 4.74 12.38 23.46
CA GLU A 203 4.62 12.41 24.93
C GLU A 203 3.16 12.27 25.40
N GLU A 204 2.20 12.93 24.75
CA GLU A 204 0.78 12.78 25.09
C GLU A 204 0.28 11.37 24.76
N ALA A 205 0.73 10.83 23.62
CA ALA A 205 0.32 9.50 23.17
C ALA A 205 0.87 8.40 24.10
N THR A 206 2.16 8.46 24.46
CA THR A 206 2.81 7.48 25.35
C THR A 206 2.22 7.51 26.75
N ALA A 207 1.90 8.70 27.28
CA ALA A 207 1.24 8.85 28.57
C ALA A 207 -0.16 8.22 28.61
N LYS A 208 -0.91 8.30 27.49
CA LYS A 208 -2.28 7.74 27.39
C LYS A 208 -2.32 6.25 27.07
N PHE A 209 -1.34 5.74 26.32
CA PHE A 209 -1.28 4.33 25.92
C PHE A 209 0.02 3.69 26.41
N PRO A 210 0.15 3.39 27.72
CA PRO A 210 1.37 2.82 28.30
C PRO A 210 1.66 1.39 27.81
N GLU A 211 0.70 0.71 27.18
CA GLU A 211 0.85 -0.64 26.61
C GLU A 211 1.49 -0.67 25.22
N VAL A 212 1.63 0.48 24.56
CA VAL A 212 2.23 0.57 23.22
C VAL A 212 3.75 0.40 23.32
N ASP A 213 4.31 -0.52 22.57
CA ASP A 213 5.75 -0.82 22.54
C ASP A 213 6.40 -0.61 21.16
N THR A 214 5.57 -0.35 20.15
CA THR A 214 6.00 -0.31 18.75
C THR A 214 5.62 1.01 18.09
N VAL A 215 6.51 1.59 17.28
CA VAL A 215 6.20 2.75 16.43
C VAL A 215 6.50 2.45 14.96
N VAL A 216 5.52 2.68 14.09
CA VAL A 216 5.71 2.66 12.64
C VAL A 216 5.88 4.10 12.15
N ASN A 217 7.11 4.44 11.74
CA ASN A 217 7.50 5.79 11.38
C ASN A 217 7.42 6.02 9.86
N PHE A 218 6.38 6.76 9.44
CA PHE A 218 6.15 7.20 8.06
C PHE A 218 6.64 8.63 7.80
N ALA A 219 7.47 9.20 8.67
CA ALA A 219 8.13 10.48 8.41
C ALA A 219 8.92 10.42 7.09
N SER A 220 8.99 11.55 6.37
CA SER A 220 9.81 11.63 5.16
C SER A 220 11.31 11.46 5.45
N CYS A 221 12.12 11.13 4.46
CA CYS A 221 13.58 10.99 4.60
C CYS A 221 14.27 12.25 5.18
N ARG A 222 13.66 13.44 5.01
CA ARG A 222 14.17 14.72 5.56
C ARG A 222 13.93 14.84 7.06
N SER A 223 12.85 14.25 7.56
CA SER A 223 12.34 14.38 8.95
C SER A 223 12.56 13.12 9.79
N VAL A 224 12.91 11.99 9.15
CA VAL A 224 12.96 10.68 9.79
C VAL A 224 14.01 10.59 10.89
N TYR A 225 15.15 11.27 10.72
CA TYR A 225 16.18 11.32 11.76
C TYR A 225 15.63 11.96 13.04
N GLN A 226 15.09 13.18 12.94
CA GLN A 226 14.59 13.92 14.11
C GLN A 226 13.42 13.19 14.78
N SER A 227 12.46 12.70 14.00
CA SER A 227 11.33 11.92 14.54
C SER A 227 11.79 10.63 15.22
N THR A 228 12.78 9.92 14.67
CA THR A 228 13.30 8.69 15.30
C THR A 228 14.06 8.99 16.59
N VAL A 229 14.86 10.05 16.63
CA VAL A 229 15.53 10.49 17.88
C VAL A 229 14.50 10.84 18.96
N ASP A 230 13.42 11.52 18.58
CA ASP A 230 12.32 11.85 19.48
C ASP A 230 11.60 10.59 19.99
N ILE A 231 11.33 9.62 19.10
CA ILE A 231 10.79 8.30 19.50
C ILE A 231 11.74 7.56 20.45
N LEU A 232 13.04 7.56 20.16
CA LEU A 232 14.05 6.94 21.01
C LEU A 232 14.14 7.60 22.39
N SER A 233 13.73 8.86 22.56
CA SER A 233 13.68 9.48 23.90
C SER A 233 12.66 8.80 24.83
N HIS A 234 11.70 8.06 24.27
CA HIS A 234 10.68 7.27 24.98
C HIS A 234 11.01 5.77 25.00
N SER A 235 12.30 5.39 24.94
CA SER A 235 12.76 4.00 24.88
C SER A 235 12.43 3.15 26.11
N ASP A 236 12.01 3.77 27.22
CA ASP A 236 11.51 3.04 28.40
C ASP A 236 10.22 2.26 28.10
N GLN A 237 9.46 2.77 27.13
CA GLN A 237 8.22 2.17 26.66
C GLN A 237 8.37 1.60 25.24
N ILE A 238 8.93 2.36 24.30
CA ILE A 238 9.04 1.96 22.90
C ILE A 238 10.28 1.08 22.71
N LYS A 239 10.06 -0.16 22.28
CA LYS A 239 11.10 -1.18 22.08
C LYS A 239 11.32 -1.57 20.63
N THR A 240 10.37 -1.27 19.75
CA THR A 240 10.52 -1.49 18.31
C THR A 240 10.13 -0.27 17.49
N ILE A 241 10.98 0.13 16.54
CA ILE A 241 10.70 1.23 15.60
C ILE A 241 10.88 0.72 14.18
N SER A 242 9.85 0.83 13.35
CA SER A 242 9.92 0.54 11.92
C SER A 242 10.05 1.82 11.12
N ILE A 243 11.13 1.98 10.36
CA ILE A 243 11.44 3.19 9.60
C ILE A 243 11.14 2.96 8.12
N ILE A 244 10.03 3.52 7.63
CA ILE A 244 9.55 3.26 6.27
C ILE A 244 10.29 4.10 5.22
N ALA A 245 10.81 5.26 5.61
CA ALA A 245 11.44 6.21 4.70
C ALA A 245 12.63 5.61 3.93
N GLU A 246 12.60 5.74 2.61
CA GLU A 246 13.74 5.47 1.72
C GLU A 246 14.55 6.74 1.47
N GLY A 247 15.87 6.61 1.26
CA GLY A 247 16.76 7.74 0.99
C GLY A 247 17.23 8.46 2.25
N VAL A 248 17.38 7.74 3.37
CA VAL A 248 17.95 8.29 4.60
C VAL A 248 19.47 8.39 4.42
N PRO A 249 20.10 9.56 4.67
CA PRO A 249 21.55 9.66 4.54
C PRO A 249 22.28 8.64 5.43
N GLU A 250 23.27 7.93 4.89
CA GLU A 250 23.98 6.85 5.59
C GLU A 250 24.53 7.26 6.96
N ARG A 251 25.02 8.50 7.09
CA ARG A 251 25.46 9.06 8.37
C ARG A 251 24.34 9.10 9.41
N ARG A 252 23.13 9.50 9.01
CA ARG A 252 21.96 9.56 9.90
C ARG A 252 21.47 8.16 10.27
N ALA A 253 21.46 7.22 9.32
CA ALA A 253 21.14 5.82 9.61
C ALA A 253 22.09 5.22 10.65
N ARG A 254 23.41 5.47 10.53
CA ARG A 254 24.39 5.04 11.54
C ARG A 254 24.21 5.70 12.92
N GLN A 255 23.83 6.98 12.97
CA GLN A 255 23.52 7.65 14.24
C GLN A 255 22.30 7.04 14.92
N ILE A 256 21.22 6.81 14.17
CA ILE A 256 20.02 6.12 14.66
C ILE A 256 20.38 4.74 15.20
N LEU A 257 21.16 3.96 14.44
CA LEU A 257 21.59 2.62 14.86
C LEU A 257 22.42 2.65 16.15
N TRP A 258 23.33 3.62 16.28
CA TRP A 258 24.15 3.79 17.48
C TRP A 258 23.29 4.08 18.71
N GLU A 259 22.37 5.04 18.60
CA GLU A 259 21.46 5.41 19.70
C GLU A 259 20.49 4.28 20.05
N ALA A 260 19.95 3.58 19.05
CA ALA A 260 19.03 2.46 19.25
C ALA A 260 19.72 1.29 19.98
N LYS A 261 20.97 0.96 19.63
CA LYS A 261 21.75 -0.06 20.35
C LYS A 261 22.02 0.32 21.80
N ALA A 262 22.34 1.59 22.06
CA ALA A 262 22.56 2.08 23.42
C ALA A 262 21.30 1.99 24.30
N LYS A 263 20.12 2.00 23.66
CA LYS A 263 18.80 1.99 24.32
C LYS A 263 18.07 0.64 24.25
N ASP A 264 18.70 -0.37 23.67
CA ASP A 264 18.11 -1.70 23.43
C ASP A 264 16.76 -1.63 22.68
N VAL A 265 16.72 -0.86 21.59
CA VAL A 265 15.55 -0.69 20.72
C VAL A 265 15.81 -1.35 19.37
N LEU A 266 14.89 -2.22 18.94
CA LEU A 266 14.93 -2.86 17.63
C LEU A 266 14.51 -1.87 16.54
N ILE A 267 15.37 -1.63 15.55
CA ILE A 267 15.05 -0.81 14.38
C ILE A 267 14.87 -1.72 13.16
N ILE A 268 13.70 -1.70 12.53
CA ILE A 268 13.45 -2.37 11.24
C ILE A 268 13.43 -1.30 10.15
N GLY A 269 14.35 -1.37 9.19
CA GLY A 269 14.60 -0.31 8.19
C GLY A 269 15.88 0.48 8.50
N PRO A 270 16.14 1.64 7.86
CA PRO A 270 15.26 2.38 6.96
C PRO A 270 15.03 1.71 5.60
N ALA A 271 14.28 2.36 4.71
CA ALA A 271 13.97 1.88 3.36
C ALA A 271 13.32 0.48 3.35
N THR A 272 12.35 0.27 4.23
CA THR A 272 11.62 -0.99 4.37
C THR A 272 10.11 -0.81 4.26
N VAL A 273 9.42 -1.86 3.83
CA VAL A 273 7.97 -1.98 4.02
C VAL A 273 7.60 -2.39 5.45
N GLY A 274 8.55 -2.94 6.20
CA GLY A 274 8.40 -3.45 7.55
C GLY A 274 8.52 -4.97 7.62
N GLY A 275 7.49 -5.61 8.15
CA GLY A 275 7.43 -7.04 8.40
C GLY A 275 6.02 -7.49 8.74
N ILE A 276 5.80 -8.80 8.73
CA ILE A 276 4.52 -9.43 9.01
C ILE A 276 4.73 -10.68 9.84
N LYS A 277 3.95 -10.82 10.90
CA LYS A 277 3.84 -12.02 11.71
C LYS A 277 2.40 -12.51 11.62
N PRO A 278 2.10 -13.45 10.72
CA PRO A 278 0.75 -13.96 10.50
C PRO A 278 0.03 -14.37 11.79
N GLY A 279 -1.21 -13.91 11.96
CA GLY A 279 -1.99 -14.11 13.20
C GLY A 279 -1.67 -13.13 14.34
N CYS A 280 -0.58 -12.37 14.25
CA CYS A 280 -0.11 -11.48 15.32
C CYS A 280 -0.09 -10.02 14.91
N PHE A 281 0.81 -9.59 14.03
CA PHE A 281 1.00 -8.15 13.75
C PHE A 281 1.56 -7.93 12.34
N LYS A 282 1.16 -6.84 11.72
CA LYS A 282 1.64 -6.39 10.40
C LYS A 282 2.13 -4.96 10.54
N ILE A 283 3.34 -4.68 10.07
CA ILE A 283 3.87 -3.31 10.03
C ILE A 283 3.37 -2.62 8.78
N GLY A 284 2.55 -1.57 8.96
CA GLY A 284 2.15 -0.64 7.92
C GLY A 284 1.55 -1.34 6.69
N ASN A 285 2.22 -1.22 5.55
CA ASN A 285 1.73 -1.72 4.26
C ASN A 285 2.20 -3.14 3.91
N THR A 286 2.90 -3.84 4.82
CA THR A 286 3.44 -5.18 4.55
C THR A 286 2.33 -6.17 4.17
N GLY A 287 2.55 -6.97 3.14
CA GLY A 287 1.53 -7.91 2.63
C GLY A 287 0.47 -7.29 1.72
N GLY A 288 0.46 -5.96 1.56
CA GLY A 288 -0.44 -5.26 0.64
C GLY A 288 -1.92 -5.28 1.06
N MET A 289 -2.80 -5.36 0.04
CA MET A 289 -4.25 -5.41 0.19
C MET A 289 -4.72 -6.76 0.74
N MET A 290 -5.95 -6.78 1.26
CA MET A 290 -6.54 -7.96 1.89
C MET A 290 -6.58 -9.19 0.97
N ASP A 291 -6.83 -9.00 -0.33
CA ASP A 291 -6.80 -10.07 -1.33
C ASP A 291 -5.48 -10.86 -1.29
N ASN A 292 -4.35 -10.16 -1.10
CA ASN A 292 -3.03 -10.79 -1.01
C ASN A 292 -2.79 -11.45 0.36
N ILE A 293 -3.28 -10.85 1.44
CA ILE A 293 -3.25 -11.46 2.79
C ILE A 293 -3.99 -12.80 2.78
N VAL A 294 -5.15 -12.87 2.13
CA VAL A 294 -5.94 -14.09 2.00
C VAL A 294 -5.27 -15.08 1.06
N SER A 295 -4.87 -14.66 -0.14
CA SER A 295 -4.30 -15.56 -1.14
C SER A 295 -2.98 -16.20 -0.69
N SER A 296 -2.16 -15.45 0.07
CA SER A 296 -0.91 -15.93 0.66
C SER A 296 -1.10 -16.53 2.07
N LYS A 297 -2.35 -16.70 2.53
CA LYS A 297 -2.72 -17.27 3.84
C LYS A 297 -2.03 -16.61 5.05
N LEU A 298 -1.78 -15.31 4.97
CA LEU A 298 -1.04 -14.54 5.98
C LEU A 298 -1.87 -14.22 7.23
N TYR A 299 -3.13 -14.65 7.30
CA TYR A 299 -3.98 -14.50 8.49
C TYR A 299 -3.72 -15.55 9.58
N ARG A 300 -2.88 -16.56 9.31
CA ARG A 300 -2.52 -17.61 10.27
C ARG A 300 -1.04 -17.99 10.14
N ALA A 301 -0.42 -18.34 11.27
CA ALA A 301 1.00 -18.71 11.28
C ALA A 301 1.26 -20.08 10.61
N GLY A 302 2.33 -20.14 9.83
CA GLY A 302 3.00 -21.38 9.43
C GLY A 302 4.27 -21.62 10.22
N SER A 303 5.23 -22.35 9.63
CA SER A 303 6.48 -22.76 10.31
C SER A 303 7.74 -22.08 9.74
N VAL A 304 7.62 -21.31 8.66
CA VAL A 304 8.75 -20.75 7.90
C VAL A 304 8.95 -19.27 8.23
N ALA A 305 10.11 -18.90 8.77
CA ALA A 305 10.46 -17.49 8.95
C ALA A 305 11.40 -17.02 7.85
N TYR A 306 11.23 -15.79 7.38
CA TYR A 306 12.11 -15.21 6.37
C TYR A 306 12.67 -13.85 6.77
N VAL A 307 13.84 -13.54 6.23
CA VAL A 307 14.44 -12.21 6.27
C VAL A 307 14.93 -11.82 4.87
N SER A 308 14.62 -10.60 4.44
CA SER A 308 15.00 -10.08 3.13
C SER A 308 15.44 -8.62 3.22
N LYS A 309 16.24 -8.14 2.26
CA LYS A 309 16.45 -6.69 2.07
C LYS A 309 15.27 -6.01 1.39
N SER A 310 14.73 -6.62 0.32
CA SER A 310 13.70 -6.01 -0.53
C SER A 310 12.30 -6.19 0.06
N GLY A 311 11.57 -5.08 0.25
CA GLY A 311 10.16 -5.13 0.63
C GLY A 311 9.27 -5.73 -0.46
N GLY A 312 9.57 -5.48 -1.74
CA GLY A 312 8.84 -6.07 -2.87
C GLY A 312 9.03 -7.58 -2.94
N MET A 313 10.27 -8.06 -2.82
CA MET A 313 10.53 -9.50 -2.81
C MET A 313 10.03 -10.18 -1.54
N SER A 314 9.92 -9.48 -0.42
CA SER A 314 9.28 -10.02 0.78
C SER A 314 7.83 -10.42 0.52
N ASN A 315 7.11 -9.64 -0.30
CA ASN A 315 5.75 -10.02 -0.68
C ASN A 315 5.71 -11.17 -1.70
N GLU A 316 6.71 -11.29 -2.57
CA GLU A 316 6.84 -12.47 -3.43
C GLU A 316 7.23 -13.72 -2.62
N LEU A 317 8.04 -13.58 -1.57
CA LEU A 317 8.35 -14.67 -0.62
C LEU A 317 7.09 -15.14 0.11
N ASN A 318 6.20 -14.23 0.52
CA ASN A 318 4.89 -14.63 1.07
C ASN A 318 4.13 -15.55 0.10
N ASN A 319 4.05 -15.16 -1.17
CA ASN A 319 3.39 -15.96 -2.22
C ASN A 319 4.10 -17.31 -2.42
N ILE A 320 5.43 -17.34 -2.60
CA ILE A 320 6.20 -18.56 -2.83
C ILE A 320 6.09 -19.52 -1.62
N ILE A 321 6.28 -19.02 -0.40
CA ILE A 321 6.24 -19.82 0.83
C ILE A 321 4.83 -20.38 1.04
N SER A 322 3.78 -19.58 0.83
CA SER A 322 2.39 -20.03 0.99
C SER A 322 2.00 -21.17 0.04
N ARG A 323 2.60 -21.22 -1.16
CA ARG A 323 2.34 -22.25 -2.17
C ARG A 323 3.17 -23.52 -1.98
N THR A 324 4.30 -23.43 -1.26
CA THR A 324 5.29 -24.52 -1.18
C THR A 324 5.38 -25.16 0.21
N THR A 325 4.84 -24.50 1.24
CA THR A 325 4.96 -24.90 2.66
C THR A 325 3.64 -24.70 3.42
N ASP A 326 3.64 -24.85 4.74
CA ASP A 326 2.49 -24.52 5.60
C ASP A 326 2.30 -23.02 5.84
N GLY A 327 3.16 -22.15 5.31
CA GLY A 327 3.02 -20.70 5.37
C GLY A 327 4.10 -20.00 6.20
N VAL A 328 4.00 -18.67 6.26
CA VAL A 328 4.96 -17.81 6.96
C VAL A 328 4.69 -17.81 8.47
N TYR A 329 5.73 -17.97 9.27
CA TYR A 329 5.73 -17.76 10.72
C TYR A 329 5.96 -16.28 11.07
N GLU A 330 7.05 -15.71 10.57
CA GLU A 330 7.40 -14.30 10.70
C GLU A 330 8.29 -13.90 9.51
N GLY A 331 7.99 -12.77 8.90
CA GLY A 331 8.69 -12.23 7.74
C GLY A 331 9.14 -10.81 7.97
N VAL A 332 10.43 -10.52 7.80
CA VAL A 332 10.97 -9.15 7.98
C VAL A 332 11.74 -8.71 6.75
N ALA A 333 11.45 -7.50 6.27
CA ALA A 333 12.30 -6.78 5.35
C ALA A 333 13.21 -5.84 6.16
N ILE A 334 14.52 -6.05 6.16
CA ILE A 334 15.46 -5.20 6.91
C ILE A 334 15.69 -3.84 6.25
N GLY A 335 15.38 -3.74 4.95
CA GLY A 335 15.52 -2.53 4.15
C GLY A 335 16.72 -2.55 3.19
N GLY A 336 16.63 -1.72 2.15
CA GLY A 336 17.63 -1.65 1.06
C GLY A 336 18.83 -0.72 1.34
N ASP A 337 18.81 0.01 2.45
CA ASP A 337 19.90 0.93 2.81
C ASP A 337 21.19 0.18 3.18
N ARG A 338 22.35 0.84 2.99
CA ARG A 338 23.67 0.25 3.27
C ARG A 338 23.86 -0.13 4.74
N TYR A 339 23.28 0.64 5.65
CA TYR A 339 23.36 0.43 7.11
C TYR A 339 21.94 0.28 7.67
N PRO A 340 21.33 -0.91 7.56
CA PRO A 340 20.03 -1.14 8.16
C PRO A 340 20.15 -1.13 9.70
N GLY A 341 19.07 -0.75 10.37
CA GLY A 341 18.98 -0.69 11.82
C GLY A 341 18.97 -2.06 12.50
N SER A 342 18.65 -3.10 11.75
CA SER A 342 18.79 -4.51 12.10
C SER A 342 19.28 -5.30 10.89
N THR A 343 20.05 -6.35 11.13
CA THR A 343 20.73 -7.13 10.08
C THR A 343 20.10 -8.51 9.91
N PHE A 344 20.53 -9.24 8.88
CA PHE A 344 20.08 -10.62 8.66
C PHE A 344 20.27 -11.51 9.89
N ILE A 345 21.45 -11.44 10.51
CA ILE A 345 21.78 -12.29 11.64
C ILE A 345 20.92 -11.97 12.87
N ASP A 346 20.60 -10.69 13.10
CA ASP A 346 19.77 -10.28 14.23
C ASP A 346 18.39 -10.95 14.19
N HIS A 347 17.74 -11.01 13.02
CA HIS A 347 16.45 -11.67 12.88
C HIS A 347 16.56 -13.20 12.84
N LEU A 348 17.57 -13.76 12.17
CA LEU A 348 17.76 -15.21 12.13
C LEU A 348 18.04 -15.80 13.52
N LEU A 349 18.77 -15.10 14.39
CA LEU A 349 18.98 -15.54 15.77
C LEU A 349 17.69 -15.52 16.59
N ARG A 350 16.80 -14.54 16.39
CA ARG A 350 15.46 -14.56 17.01
C ARG A 350 14.66 -15.75 16.53
N TYR A 351 14.65 -16.01 15.23
CA TYR A 351 13.93 -17.13 14.65
C TYR A 351 14.50 -18.48 15.09
N GLU A 352 15.82 -18.60 15.25
CA GLU A 352 16.46 -19.79 15.79
C GLU A 352 16.00 -20.11 17.22
N ARG A 353 15.84 -19.09 18.06
CA ARG A 353 15.40 -19.23 19.46
C ARG A 353 13.92 -19.60 19.59
N ASP A 354 13.08 -19.17 18.64
CA ASP A 354 11.64 -19.41 18.72
C ASP A 354 11.28 -20.86 18.33
N PRO A 355 10.75 -21.69 19.24
CA PRO A 355 10.45 -23.09 18.96
C PRO A 355 9.36 -23.28 17.89
N ASN A 356 8.51 -22.29 17.62
CA ASN A 356 7.47 -22.40 16.60
C ASN A 356 8.02 -22.23 15.18
N CYS A 357 9.13 -21.52 15.03
CA CYS A 357 9.85 -21.43 13.76
C CYS A 357 10.67 -22.71 13.55
N LYS A 358 10.47 -23.39 12.41
CA LYS A 358 11.15 -24.66 12.10
C LYS A 358 12.13 -24.55 10.94
N MET A 359 12.02 -23.50 10.16
CA MET A 359 12.73 -23.35 8.89
C MET A 359 12.99 -21.87 8.59
N LEU A 360 14.20 -21.56 8.15
CA LEU A 360 14.69 -20.20 7.94
C LEU A 360 14.94 -19.93 6.46
N VAL A 361 14.53 -18.76 5.98
CA VAL A 361 14.76 -18.30 4.61
C VAL A 361 15.46 -16.95 4.62
N LEU A 362 16.60 -16.86 3.93
CA LEU A 362 17.34 -15.62 3.73
C LEU A 362 17.32 -15.24 2.25
N LEU A 363 16.82 -14.05 1.94
CA LEU A 363 16.95 -13.47 0.60
C LEU A 363 17.92 -12.28 0.66
N GLY A 364 19.18 -12.59 0.38
CA GLY A 364 20.30 -11.66 0.37
C GLY A 364 20.40 -10.91 -0.96
N GLU A 365 21.39 -10.03 -1.06
CA GLU A 365 21.61 -9.18 -2.24
C GLU A 365 23.11 -8.95 -2.46
N VAL A 366 23.47 -8.51 -3.66
CA VAL A 366 24.79 -7.95 -3.95
C VAL A 366 25.09 -6.74 -3.03
N GLY A 367 26.36 -6.55 -2.67
CA GLY A 367 26.83 -5.45 -1.82
C GLY A 367 26.83 -5.75 -0.33
N GLY A 368 27.89 -5.33 0.37
CA GLY A 368 28.10 -5.62 1.80
C GLY A 368 28.43 -7.09 2.10
N VAL A 369 28.66 -7.41 3.38
CA VAL A 369 29.18 -8.72 3.83
C VAL A 369 28.34 -9.36 4.94
N GLU A 370 27.10 -8.91 5.12
CA GLU A 370 26.23 -9.35 6.23
C GLU A 370 25.88 -10.85 6.17
N GLU A 371 25.76 -11.42 4.98
CA GLU A 371 25.45 -12.84 4.79
C GLU A 371 26.57 -13.76 5.31
N TYR A 372 27.82 -13.29 5.37
CA TYR A 372 28.93 -14.09 5.91
C TYR A 372 28.81 -14.33 7.42
N LYS A 373 28.20 -13.41 8.18
CA LYS A 373 27.90 -13.62 9.60
C LYS A 373 26.95 -14.80 9.80
N VAL A 374 26.04 -15.03 8.85
CA VAL A 374 25.14 -16.19 8.85
C VAL A 374 25.94 -17.47 8.58
N CYS A 375 26.88 -17.44 7.64
CA CYS A 375 27.80 -18.57 7.42
C CYS A 375 28.58 -18.94 8.69
N GLU A 376 29.10 -17.94 9.41
CA GLU A 376 29.82 -18.15 10.68
C GLU A 376 28.90 -18.73 11.76
N ALA A 377 27.69 -18.19 11.92
CA ALA A 377 26.70 -18.66 12.88
C ALA A 377 26.22 -20.10 12.62
N ILE A 378 26.24 -20.56 11.37
CA ILE A 378 25.93 -21.96 11.05
C ILE A 378 27.13 -22.85 11.37
N LYS A 379 28.34 -22.45 10.93
CA LYS A 379 29.58 -23.22 11.15
C LYS A 379 29.90 -23.43 12.63
N ASN A 380 29.63 -22.43 13.48
CA ASN A 380 29.86 -22.53 14.92
C ASN A 380 28.69 -23.19 15.68
N GLY A 381 27.63 -23.63 14.99
CA GLY A 381 26.48 -24.32 15.58
C GLY A 381 25.51 -23.44 16.36
N THR A 382 25.57 -22.11 16.17
CA THR A 382 24.61 -21.16 16.75
C THR A 382 23.25 -21.26 16.05
N ILE A 383 23.24 -21.34 14.72
CA ILE A 383 22.05 -21.63 13.92
C ILE A 383 22.06 -23.10 13.54
N ARG A 384 21.04 -23.84 13.98
CA ARG A 384 20.90 -25.28 13.77
C ARG A 384 19.69 -25.62 12.91
N LYS A 385 18.68 -24.74 12.84
CA LYS A 385 17.54 -24.93 11.95
C LYS A 385 17.99 -24.89 10.48
N PRO A 386 17.30 -25.60 9.58
CA PRO A 386 17.60 -25.57 8.17
C PRO A 386 17.42 -24.16 7.61
N VAL A 387 18.49 -23.65 6.99
CA VAL A 387 18.51 -22.35 6.31
C VAL A 387 18.49 -22.58 4.81
N ILE A 388 17.54 -21.95 4.13
CA ILE A 388 17.56 -21.76 2.68
C ILE A 388 17.99 -20.33 2.41
N ALA A 389 18.94 -20.12 1.51
CA ALA A 389 19.35 -18.77 1.14
C ALA A 389 19.57 -18.60 -0.34
N TRP A 390 19.29 -17.40 -0.83
CA TRP A 390 19.66 -16.97 -2.17
C TRP A 390 20.05 -15.49 -2.15
N CYS A 391 21.24 -15.16 -2.63
CA CYS A 391 21.66 -13.78 -2.86
C CYS A 391 21.37 -13.39 -4.32
N ILE A 392 20.53 -12.38 -4.51
CA ILE A 392 20.21 -11.82 -5.84
C ILE A 392 21.32 -10.86 -6.32
N GLY A 393 21.35 -10.56 -7.62
CA GLY A 393 22.37 -9.68 -8.23
C GLY A 393 23.51 -10.43 -8.92
N THR A 394 23.32 -11.71 -9.25
CA THR A 394 24.32 -12.54 -9.98
C THR A 394 24.62 -12.04 -11.39
N CYS A 395 23.81 -11.15 -11.96
CA CYS A 395 24.11 -10.50 -13.24
C CYS A 395 25.23 -9.45 -13.14
N ALA A 396 25.59 -8.98 -11.94
CA ALA A 396 26.61 -7.95 -11.76
C ALA A 396 27.96 -8.35 -12.38
N LYS A 397 28.35 -9.63 -12.30
CA LYS A 397 29.59 -10.15 -12.93
C LYS A 397 29.56 -10.13 -14.46
N MET A 398 28.38 -10.03 -15.08
CA MET A 398 28.22 -10.04 -16.53
C MET A 398 28.41 -8.65 -17.13
N PHE A 399 28.39 -7.60 -16.30
CA PHE A 399 28.60 -6.22 -16.74
C PHE A 399 30.10 -5.89 -16.74
N ALA A 400 30.53 -5.12 -17.73
CA ALA A 400 31.92 -4.68 -17.85
C ALA A 400 32.30 -3.57 -16.86
N THR A 401 31.30 -2.88 -16.30
CA THR A 401 31.44 -1.76 -15.36
C THR A 401 30.68 -2.06 -14.08
N GLU A 402 31.11 -1.44 -12.98
CA GLU A 402 30.34 -1.45 -11.74
C GLU A 402 28.96 -0.81 -11.95
N VAL A 403 27.91 -1.52 -11.54
CA VAL A 403 26.52 -1.06 -11.65
C VAL A 403 25.95 -0.93 -10.25
N GLN A 404 25.53 0.28 -9.90
CA GLN A 404 24.68 0.54 -8.74
C GLN A 404 23.25 0.10 -9.07
N PHE A 405 22.73 -0.89 -8.34
CA PHE A 405 21.32 -1.28 -8.45
C PHE A 405 20.43 -0.34 -7.62
N GLY A 406 19.11 -0.51 -7.73
CA GLY A 406 18.12 0.42 -7.18
C GLY A 406 18.24 0.67 -5.67
N HIS A 407 18.52 -0.35 -4.86
CA HIS A 407 18.76 -0.18 -3.44
C HIS A 407 20.10 0.49 -3.17
N ALA A 408 20.17 1.42 -2.21
CA ALA A 408 21.39 2.16 -1.88
C ALA A 408 22.58 1.24 -1.51
N GLY A 409 22.31 0.12 -0.83
CA GLY A 409 23.33 -0.86 -0.45
C GLY A 409 23.73 -1.87 -1.54
N ALA A 410 23.10 -1.83 -2.73
CA ALA A 410 23.29 -2.83 -3.78
C ALA A 410 24.38 -2.45 -4.79
N LEU A 411 25.61 -2.36 -4.27
CA LEU A 411 26.84 -2.12 -5.02
C LEU A 411 27.95 -3.01 -4.43
N ALA A 412 28.58 -3.82 -5.26
CA ALA A 412 29.75 -4.60 -4.85
C ALA A 412 31.02 -3.79 -5.11
N GLN A 413 31.79 -3.50 -4.06
CA GLN A 413 33.10 -2.84 -4.16
C GLN A 413 34.26 -3.84 -4.12
N SER A 414 33.97 -5.11 -3.88
CA SER A 414 34.94 -6.20 -3.79
C SER A 414 34.31 -7.53 -4.21
N ASP A 415 35.14 -8.51 -4.56
CA ASP A 415 34.67 -9.85 -4.96
C ASP A 415 33.83 -10.53 -3.87
N LEU A 416 34.15 -10.27 -2.59
CA LEU A 416 33.39 -10.77 -1.44
C LEU A 416 31.96 -10.23 -1.40
N GLU A 417 31.72 -9.06 -1.96
CA GLU A 417 30.39 -8.44 -1.97
C GLU A 417 29.53 -8.92 -3.14
N THR A 418 30.08 -9.71 -4.06
CA THR A 418 29.33 -10.26 -5.19
C THR A 418 28.33 -11.32 -4.72
N ALA A 419 27.16 -11.34 -5.36
CA ALA A 419 26.12 -12.32 -5.05
C ALA A 419 26.61 -13.78 -5.22
N ASP A 420 27.44 -14.04 -6.22
CA ASP A 420 28.00 -15.38 -6.48
C ASP A 420 28.96 -15.84 -5.37
N ALA A 421 29.85 -14.96 -4.90
CA ALA A 421 30.77 -15.28 -3.82
C ALA A 421 30.00 -15.58 -2.52
N LYS A 422 28.96 -14.81 -2.23
CA LYS A 422 28.07 -15.04 -1.09
C LYS A 422 27.32 -16.36 -1.21
N ASN A 423 26.71 -16.65 -2.36
CA ASN A 423 26.00 -17.91 -2.62
C ASN A 423 26.94 -19.12 -2.46
N LYS A 424 28.19 -19.02 -2.95
CA LYS A 424 29.21 -20.07 -2.78
C LYS A 424 29.58 -20.25 -1.31
N ALA A 425 29.77 -19.16 -0.57
CA ALA A 425 30.11 -19.19 0.85
C ALA A 425 28.99 -19.79 1.72
N LEU A 426 27.74 -19.40 1.46
CA LEU A 426 26.55 -19.94 2.12
C LEU A 426 26.43 -21.46 1.87
N ARG A 427 26.58 -21.89 0.60
CA ARG A 427 26.57 -23.32 0.25
C ARG A 427 27.67 -24.10 0.97
N ALA A 428 28.88 -23.56 1.04
CA ALA A 428 30.01 -24.17 1.75
C ALA A 428 29.81 -24.20 3.28
N ALA A 429 28.95 -23.34 3.84
CA ALA A 429 28.59 -23.34 5.25
C ALA A 429 27.49 -24.37 5.60
N GLY A 430 26.89 -25.04 4.61
CA GLY A 430 25.79 -26.01 4.83
C GLY A 430 24.39 -25.43 4.62
N VAL A 431 24.28 -24.18 4.12
CA VAL A 431 23.00 -23.59 3.72
C VAL A 431 22.52 -24.24 2.42
N VAL A 432 21.22 -24.46 2.31
CA VAL A 432 20.62 -24.95 1.08
C VAL A 432 20.43 -23.77 0.11
N VAL A 433 21.31 -23.69 -0.89
CA VAL A 433 21.33 -22.58 -1.86
C VAL A 433 20.94 -23.10 -3.25
N PRO A 434 19.79 -22.67 -3.82
CA PRO A 434 19.37 -23.10 -5.15
C PRO A 434 20.36 -22.61 -6.23
N GLU A 435 20.26 -23.15 -7.44
CA GLU A 435 21.09 -22.73 -8.58
C GLU A 435 20.68 -21.36 -9.11
N THR A 436 19.38 -21.09 -9.14
CA THR A 436 18.78 -19.84 -9.58
C THR A 436 17.58 -19.49 -8.70
N PHE A 437 17.08 -18.25 -8.81
CA PHE A 437 15.90 -17.81 -8.06
C PHE A 437 14.65 -18.64 -8.43
N GLU A 438 14.50 -19.06 -9.69
CA GLU A 438 13.40 -19.90 -10.17
C GLU A 438 13.32 -21.26 -9.47
N LYS A 439 14.44 -21.77 -8.96
CA LYS A 439 14.51 -23.05 -8.25
C LYS A 439 14.26 -22.91 -6.75
N LEU A 440 14.14 -21.69 -6.23
CA LEU A 440 13.84 -21.45 -4.81
C LEU A 440 12.54 -22.15 -4.34
N PRO A 441 11.40 -22.11 -5.07
CA PRO A 441 10.18 -22.81 -4.67
C PRO A 441 10.37 -24.34 -4.54
N LEU A 442 11.16 -24.95 -5.43
CA LEU A 442 11.43 -26.38 -5.42
C LEU A 442 12.21 -26.79 -4.16
N VAL A 443 13.30 -26.06 -3.87
CA VAL A 443 14.15 -26.31 -2.71
C VAL A 443 13.40 -26.08 -1.39
N LEU A 444 12.55 -25.05 -1.34
CA LEU A 444 11.64 -24.79 -0.22
C LEU A 444 10.74 -25.99 0.04
N SER A 445 10.02 -26.46 -0.98
CA SER A 445 9.10 -27.59 -0.88
C SER A 445 9.82 -28.88 -0.45
N GLN A 446 10.98 -29.19 -1.02
CA GLN A 446 11.76 -30.39 -0.66
C GLN A 446 12.23 -30.37 0.81
N THR A 447 12.74 -29.23 1.27
CA THR A 447 13.19 -29.07 2.65
C THR A 447 12.02 -29.17 3.61
N PHE A 448 10.91 -28.50 3.29
CA PHE A 448 9.68 -28.55 4.08
C PHE A 448 9.13 -29.98 4.19
N GLN A 449 9.02 -30.72 3.09
CA GLN A 449 8.57 -32.12 3.09
C GLN A 449 9.48 -33.02 3.94
N THR A 450 10.78 -32.76 3.96
CA THR A 450 11.73 -33.50 4.81
C THR A 450 11.44 -33.25 6.30
N LEU A 451 11.15 -32.01 6.67
CA LEU A 451 10.76 -31.63 8.04
C LEU A 451 9.38 -32.13 8.45
N VAL A 452 8.47 -32.35 7.50
CA VAL A 452 7.18 -33.00 7.78
C VAL A 452 7.39 -34.50 7.99
N LYS A 453 8.17 -35.16 7.12
CA LYS A 453 8.46 -36.60 7.21
C LYS A 453 9.19 -36.99 8.50
N ASN A 454 10.09 -36.14 8.98
CA ASN A 454 10.82 -36.39 10.23
C ASN A 454 10.04 -35.97 11.50
N GLY A 455 8.81 -35.45 11.35
CA GLY A 455 7.95 -35.03 12.47
C GLY A 455 8.30 -33.69 13.11
N THR A 456 9.26 -32.94 12.57
CA THR A 456 9.63 -31.60 13.08
C THR A 456 8.51 -30.58 12.86
N ILE A 457 7.84 -30.66 11.71
CA ILE A 457 6.65 -29.86 11.38
C ILE A 457 5.42 -30.75 11.42
N GLN A 458 4.44 -30.37 12.23
CA GLN A 458 3.13 -31.01 12.28
C GLN A 458 2.11 -30.12 11.59
N LEU A 459 1.48 -30.65 10.54
CA LEU A 459 0.50 -29.90 9.76
C LEU A 459 -0.76 -29.66 10.59
N LYS A 460 -1.18 -28.40 10.66
CA LYS A 460 -2.43 -27.99 11.28
C LYS A 460 -3.53 -27.90 10.22
N PRO A 461 -4.79 -28.25 10.57
CA PRO A 461 -5.93 -27.99 9.70
C PRO A 461 -6.02 -26.50 9.33
N GLU A 462 -6.36 -26.21 8.08
CA GLU A 462 -6.51 -24.83 7.62
C GLU A 462 -7.75 -24.20 8.30
N PRO A 463 -7.60 -23.06 9.00
CA PRO A 463 -8.74 -22.39 9.59
C PRO A 463 -9.60 -21.72 8.52
N GLU A 464 -10.90 -21.58 8.81
CA GLU A 464 -11.83 -20.86 7.93
C GLU A 464 -11.34 -19.44 7.69
N THR A 465 -11.30 -19.05 6.41
CA THR A 465 -10.97 -17.69 5.99
C THR A 465 -12.10 -16.74 6.39
N PRO A 466 -11.86 -15.75 7.26
CA PRO A 466 -12.88 -14.78 7.60
C PRO A 466 -13.22 -13.92 6.38
N LYS A 467 -14.52 -13.66 6.18
CA LYS A 467 -15.01 -12.85 5.07
C LYS A 467 -15.05 -11.38 5.51
N ILE A 468 -14.17 -10.56 4.94
CA ILE A 468 -14.23 -9.11 5.09
C ILE A 468 -15.08 -8.55 3.94
N PRO A 469 -16.03 -7.63 4.21
CA PRO A 469 -16.76 -6.95 3.15
C PRO A 469 -15.82 -6.21 2.21
N ILE A 470 -16.15 -6.23 0.92
CA ILE A 470 -15.39 -5.47 -0.07
C ILE A 470 -15.68 -3.99 0.12
N ASP A 471 -14.62 -3.16 0.09
CA ASP A 471 -14.76 -1.71 0.11
C ASP A 471 -15.66 -1.21 -1.02
N TYR A 472 -16.54 -0.27 -0.71
CA TYR A 472 -17.47 0.31 -1.68
C TYR A 472 -16.75 0.90 -2.90
N SER A 473 -15.63 1.60 -2.70
CA SER A 473 -14.83 2.15 -3.81
C SER A 473 -14.29 1.05 -4.72
N TRP A 474 -13.83 -0.06 -4.14
CA TRP A 474 -13.31 -1.19 -4.91
C TRP A 474 -14.42 -1.93 -5.67
N ALA A 475 -15.56 -2.16 -5.03
CA ALA A 475 -16.72 -2.76 -5.68
C ALA A 475 -17.25 -1.88 -6.84
N GLN A 476 -17.20 -0.56 -6.68
CA GLN A 476 -17.58 0.39 -7.74
C GLN A 476 -16.58 0.38 -8.90
N GLU A 477 -15.27 0.35 -8.62
CA GLU A 477 -14.21 0.26 -9.64
C GLU A 477 -14.30 -1.05 -10.45
N LEU A 478 -14.63 -2.16 -9.79
CA LEU A 478 -14.85 -3.46 -10.46
C LEU A 478 -16.21 -3.57 -11.17
N GLY A 479 -17.09 -2.56 -11.04
CA GLY A 479 -18.43 -2.59 -11.62
C GLY A 479 -19.40 -3.58 -10.97
N LEU A 480 -19.09 -4.09 -9.77
CA LEU A 480 -19.93 -5.02 -9.02
C LEU A 480 -21.17 -4.34 -8.43
N VAL A 481 -21.08 -3.03 -8.18
CA VAL A 481 -22.18 -2.23 -7.63
C VAL A 481 -22.36 -0.96 -8.44
N ARG A 482 -23.61 -0.49 -8.52
CA ARG A 482 -23.97 0.81 -9.08
C ARG A 482 -24.71 1.63 -8.04
N LYS A 483 -24.23 2.85 -7.78
CA LYS A 483 -24.94 3.84 -6.98
C LYS A 483 -25.42 4.97 -7.87
N PRO A 484 -26.71 5.35 -7.83
CA PRO A 484 -27.19 6.50 -8.58
C PRO A 484 -26.53 7.78 -8.07
N ALA A 485 -26.15 8.66 -8.99
CA ALA A 485 -25.60 9.96 -8.64
C ALA A 485 -26.69 10.81 -7.97
N SER A 486 -26.37 11.40 -6.81
CA SER A 486 -27.30 12.29 -6.10
C SER A 486 -27.33 13.71 -6.67
N PHE A 487 -26.29 14.09 -7.42
CA PHE A 487 -26.12 15.43 -7.97
C PHE A 487 -25.74 15.35 -9.45
N VAL A 488 -26.19 16.34 -10.22
CA VAL A 488 -25.81 16.54 -11.61
C VAL A 488 -25.26 17.96 -11.73
N SER A 489 -24.02 18.10 -12.22
CA SER A 489 -23.40 19.37 -12.57
C SER A 489 -23.09 19.38 -14.06
N THR A 490 -23.45 20.47 -14.76
CA THR A 490 -23.24 20.62 -16.21
C THR A 490 -22.42 21.84 -16.60
N ILE A 491 -21.97 22.64 -15.63
CA ILE A 491 -21.34 23.94 -15.87
C ILE A 491 -19.82 23.90 -15.74
N CYS A 492 -19.30 22.99 -14.91
CA CYS A 492 -17.88 22.88 -14.60
C CYS A 492 -17.50 21.43 -14.34
N ASP A 493 -16.33 21.01 -14.82
CA ASP A 493 -15.70 19.72 -14.49
C ASP A 493 -14.24 19.94 -14.09
N ASP A 494 -13.93 19.68 -12.83
CA ASP A 494 -12.61 19.87 -12.20
C ASP A 494 -11.89 18.53 -11.94
N ARG A 495 -12.48 17.40 -12.34
CA ARG A 495 -11.93 16.06 -12.08
C ARG A 495 -10.83 15.66 -13.05
N GLY A 496 -10.77 16.34 -14.20
CA GLY A 496 -9.84 16.05 -15.30
C GLY A 496 -8.40 16.49 -15.01
N GLN A 497 -7.54 16.36 -16.03
CA GLN A 497 -6.18 16.94 -15.98
C GLN A 497 -6.22 18.48 -16.02
N GLU A 498 -7.32 19.04 -16.50
CA GLU A 498 -7.52 20.46 -16.68
C GLU A 498 -8.97 20.81 -16.35
N LEU A 499 -9.17 21.99 -15.78
CA LEU A 499 -10.49 22.55 -15.48
C LEU A 499 -11.26 22.83 -16.77
N LEU A 500 -12.52 22.39 -16.81
CA LEU A 500 -13.43 22.65 -17.94
C LEU A 500 -14.57 23.57 -17.52
N TYR A 501 -14.80 24.66 -18.25
CA TYR A 501 -15.99 25.50 -18.16
C TYR A 501 -16.93 25.20 -19.33
N ALA A 502 -18.06 24.56 -19.04
CA ALA A 502 -19.02 24.06 -20.02
C ALA A 502 -18.35 23.30 -21.19
N GLY A 503 -17.30 22.53 -20.90
CA GLY A 503 -16.53 21.76 -21.87
C GLY A 503 -15.34 22.48 -22.51
N MET A 504 -15.21 23.80 -22.33
CA MET A 504 -14.02 24.55 -22.76
C MET A 504 -12.91 24.43 -21.71
N ARG A 505 -11.69 24.08 -22.14
CA ARG A 505 -10.52 24.00 -21.25
C ARG A 505 -10.13 25.39 -20.75
N ILE A 506 -9.69 25.48 -19.50
CA ILE A 506 -9.26 26.75 -18.92
C ILE A 506 -8.09 27.39 -19.70
N SER A 507 -7.19 26.60 -20.29
CA SER A 507 -6.15 27.12 -21.19
C SER A 507 -6.72 27.74 -22.46
N ASP A 508 -7.77 27.16 -23.04
CA ASP A 508 -8.45 27.71 -24.22
C ASP A 508 -9.19 29.00 -23.86
N VAL A 509 -9.79 29.10 -22.66
CA VAL A 509 -10.41 30.32 -22.13
C VAL A 509 -9.42 31.50 -22.15
N PHE A 510 -8.19 31.29 -21.65
CA PHE A 510 -7.15 32.33 -21.66
C PHE A 510 -6.53 32.56 -23.04
N LYS A 511 -6.33 31.49 -23.82
CA LYS A 511 -5.76 31.58 -25.17
C LYS A 511 -6.64 32.39 -26.12
N GLU A 512 -7.95 32.25 -25.97
CA GLU A 512 -8.94 32.92 -26.80
C GLU A 512 -9.38 34.29 -26.23
N ASP A 513 -8.82 34.70 -25.08
CA ASP A 513 -9.06 35.99 -24.41
C ASP A 513 -10.55 36.35 -24.28
N ILE A 514 -11.38 35.39 -23.87
CA ILE A 514 -12.84 35.57 -23.84
C ILE A 514 -13.32 36.47 -22.69
N GLY A 515 -12.43 36.88 -21.79
CA GLY A 515 -12.74 37.78 -20.67
C GLY A 515 -13.69 37.22 -19.61
N ILE A 516 -14.10 38.06 -18.66
CA ILE A 516 -15.04 37.71 -17.59
C ILE A 516 -16.44 37.45 -18.19
N GLY A 517 -16.85 38.26 -19.17
CA GLY A 517 -18.12 38.09 -19.88
C GLY A 517 -18.20 36.75 -20.60
N GLY A 518 -17.11 36.31 -21.22
CA GLY A 518 -17.01 34.99 -21.86
C GLY A 518 -17.08 33.85 -20.85
N VAL A 519 -16.39 33.94 -19.71
CA VAL A 519 -16.48 32.93 -18.65
C VAL A 519 -17.89 32.83 -18.08
N LEU A 520 -18.55 33.97 -17.81
CA LEU A 520 -19.96 34.00 -17.40
C LEU A 520 -20.86 33.36 -18.44
N SER A 521 -20.59 33.60 -19.73
CA SER A 521 -21.36 32.99 -20.81
C SER A 521 -21.30 31.45 -20.81
N LEU A 522 -20.12 30.89 -20.51
CA LEU A 522 -19.93 29.45 -20.37
C LEU A 522 -20.62 28.92 -19.10
N LEU A 523 -20.40 29.55 -17.95
CA LEU A 523 -20.89 29.02 -16.68
C LEU A 523 -22.41 29.17 -16.52
N TRP A 524 -22.99 30.29 -16.95
CA TRP A 524 -24.42 30.55 -16.77
C TRP A 524 -25.26 30.04 -17.93
N PHE A 525 -24.80 30.23 -19.18
CA PHE A 525 -25.58 29.88 -20.37
C PHE A 525 -25.09 28.61 -21.08
N LYS A 526 -23.93 28.06 -20.69
CA LYS A 526 -23.28 26.90 -21.34
C LYS A 526 -23.06 27.13 -22.84
N ARG A 527 -22.77 28.38 -23.22
CA ARG A 527 -22.60 28.81 -24.61
C ARG A 527 -21.45 29.79 -24.70
N ARG A 528 -20.66 29.69 -25.78
CA ARG A 528 -19.70 30.73 -26.14
C ARG A 528 -20.45 31.85 -26.84
N LEU A 529 -20.73 32.93 -26.10
CA LEU A 529 -21.39 34.09 -26.70
C LEU A 529 -20.42 34.86 -27.61
N PRO A 530 -20.96 35.63 -28.59
CA PRO A 530 -20.14 36.53 -29.39
C PRO A 530 -19.45 37.59 -28.54
N GLU A 531 -18.30 38.09 -29.00
CA GLU A 531 -17.47 39.06 -28.27
C GLU A 531 -18.24 40.31 -27.82
N TYR A 532 -19.13 40.85 -28.67
CA TYR A 532 -19.95 42.02 -28.31
C TYR A 532 -20.88 41.73 -27.11
N ALA A 533 -21.41 40.51 -27.01
CA ALA A 533 -22.29 40.11 -25.93
C ALA A 533 -21.49 39.88 -24.63
N CYS A 534 -20.29 39.32 -24.73
CA CYS A 534 -19.36 39.23 -23.60
C CYS A 534 -18.99 40.62 -23.06
N LYS A 535 -18.61 41.55 -23.94
CA LYS A 535 -18.33 42.95 -23.57
C LYS A 535 -19.55 43.66 -22.98
N PHE A 536 -20.74 43.39 -23.51
CA PHE A 536 -21.98 43.93 -22.95
C PHE A 536 -22.21 43.45 -21.51
N ILE A 537 -22.03 42.15 -21.23
CA ILE A 537 -22.13 41.59 -19.87
C ILE A 537 -21.13 42.30 -18.94
N GLU A 538 -19.88 42.48 -19.37
CA GLU A 538 -18.87 43.19 -18.57
C GLU A 538 -19.25 44.65 -18.31
N MET A 539 -19.80 45.34 -19.31
CA MET A 539 -20.29 46.70 -19.15
C MET A 539 -21.44 46.80 -18.14
N VAL A 540 -22.38 45.85 -18.16
CA VAL A 540 -23.45 45.78 -17.16
C VAL A 540 -22.84 45.62 -15.76
N LEU A 541 -21.89 44.70 -15.56
CA LEU A 541 -21.22 44.51 -14.27
C LEU A 541 -20.54 45.79 -13.77
N MET A 542 -19.85 46.52 -14.65
CA MET A 542 -19.19 47.77 -14.30
C MET A 542 -20.19 48.86 -13.88
N LEU A 543 -21.30 49.00 -14.60
CA LEU A 543 -22.33 49.99 -14.30
C LEU A 543 -23.08 49.68 -13.01
N THR A 544 -23.26 48.39 -12.68
CA THR A 544 -23.94 47.95 -11.46
C THR A 544 -23.02 47.78 -10.25
N ALA A 545 -21.74 48.14 -10.37
CA ALA A 545 -20.73 47.82 -9.36
C ALA A 545 -21.03 48.43 -7.98
N ASP A 546 -21.44 49.69 -7.92
CA ASP A 546 -21.88 50.36 -6.70
C ASP A 546 -22.76 51.59 -7.02
N HIS A 547 -23.65 51.94 -6.10
CA HIS A 547 -24.50 53.14 -6.20
C HIS A 547 -24.56 53.90 -4.85
N GLY A 548 -23.45 53.86 -4.12
CA GLY A 548 -23.26 54.59 -2.87
C GLY A 548 -23.84 53.90 -1.64
N PRO A 549 -23.49 54.38 -0.43
CA PRO A 549 -23.70 53.65 0.82
C PRO A 549 -25.13 53.71 1.38
N ALA A 550 -26.01 54.51 0.76
CA ALA A 550 -27.37 54.76 1.25
C ALA A 550 -28.38 53.68 0.83
N VAL A 551 -28.05 52.88 -0.18
CA VAL A 551 -28.94 51.81 -0.66
C VAL A 551 -28.98 50.65 0.33
N SER A 552 -30.09 49.92 0.37
CA SER A 552 -30.37 48.89 1.39
C SER A 552 -29.23 47.88 1.57
N GLY A 553 -28.69 47.35 0.46
CA GLY A 553 -27.59 46.37 0.52
C GLY A 553 -26.30 46.96 1.07
N ALA A 554 -25.89 48.12 0.57
CA ALA A 554 -24.66 48.78 1.02
C ALA A 554 -24.75 49.17 2.50
N HIS A 555 -25.90 49.72 2.93
CA HIS A 555 -26.13 50.08 4.33
C HIS A 555 -26.02 48.86 5.26
N ASN A 556 -26.68 47.75 4.91
CA ASN A 556 -26.63 46.52 5.70
C ASN A 556 -25.21 45.93 5.76
N THR A 557 -24.48 45.93 4.65
CA THR A 557 -23.06 45.52 4.63
C THR A 557 -22.22 46.39 5.56
N ILE A 558 -22.39 47.72 5.51
CA ILE A 558 -21.64 48.66 6.34
C ILE A 558 -21.97 48.47 7.82
N VAL A 559 -23.25 48.35 8.18
CA VAL A 559 -23.67 48.11 9.57
C VAL A 559 -23.09 46.81 10.09
N THR A 560 -23.13 45.74 9.29
CA THR A 560 -22.60 44.42 9.66
C THR A 560 -21.07 44.44 9.81
N ALA A 561 -20.37 45.12 8.91
CA ALA A 561 -18.92 45.34 9.02
C ALA A 561 -18.57 46.17 10.27
N ARG A 562 -19.33 47.24 10.55
CA ARG A 562 -19.18 48.06 11.76
C ARG A 562 -19.52 47.30 13.04
N ALA A 563 -20.29 46.23 12.96
CA ALA A 563 -20.52 45.29 14.06
C ALA A 563 -19.37 44.28 14.25
N GLY A 564 -18.24 44.45 13.55
CA GLY A 564 -17.04 43.63 13.70
C GLY A 564 -17.13 42.27 13.01
N LYS A 565 -18.01 42.12 12.01
CA LYS A 565 -18.15 40.88 11.24
C LYS A 565 -17.15 40.83 10.10
N ASP A 566 -16.82 39.62 9.67
CA ASP A 566 -15.93 39.36 8.55
C ASP A 566 -16.54 39.78 7.20
N LEU A 567 -15.72 39.76 6.14
CA LEU A 567 -16.11 40.17 4.80
C LEU A 567 -17.30 39.37 4.25
N VAL A 568 -17.30 38.04 4.42
CA VAL A 568 -18.35 37.18 3.87
C VAL A 568 -19.66 37.44 4.60
N SER A 569 -19.63 37.47 5.93
CA SER A 569 -20.81 37.81 6.73
C SER A 569 -21.38 39.19 6.36
N SER A 570 -20.51 40.19 6.20
CA SER A 570 -20.92 41.55 5.86
C SER A 570 -21.52 41.63 4.45
N LEU A 571 -20.86 41.01 3.46
CA LEU A 571 -21.34 40.95 2.09
C LEU A 571 -22.70 40.24 2.00
N CYS A 572 -22.83 39.06 2.62
CA CYS A 572 -24.08 38.30 2.61
C CYS A 572 -25.23 39.07 3.25
N ALA A 573 -24.98 39.82 4.34
CA ALA A 573 -26.00 40.64 4.97
C ALA A 573 -26.55 41.74 4.03
N GLY A 574 -25.70 42.31 3.17
CA GLY A 574 -26.14 43.21 2.11
C GLY A 574 -26.83 42.49 0.95
N LEU A 575 -26.26 41.39 0.46
CA LEU A 575 -26.81 40.63 -0.68
C LEU A 575 -28.21 40.08 -0.39
N LEU A 576 -28.51 39.70 0.87
CA LEU A 576 -29.85 39.25 1.29
C LEU A 576 -30.94 40.33 1.18
N THR A 577 -30.57 41.59 0.94
CA THR A 577 -31.54 42.65 0.64
C THR A 577 -31.90 42.74 -0.84
N ILE A 578 -31.13 42.08 -1.72
CA ILE A 578 -31.36 42.09 -3.16
C ILE A 578 -32.55 41.19 -3.48
N GLY A 579 -33.55 41.74 -4.16
CA GLY A 579 -34.82 41.10 -4.51
C GLY A 579 -35.79 42.14 -5.09
N ASP A 580 -37.09 41.92 -4.92
CA ASP A 580 -38.14 42.69 -5.61
C ASP A 580 -38.00 44.22 -5.50
N ARG A 581 -37.72 44.74 -4.29
CA ARG A 581 -37.69 46.20 -4.02
C ARG A 581 -36.31 46.83 -4.21
N PHE A 582 -35.24 46.04 -4.21
CA PHE A 582 -33.86 46.52 -4.32
C PHE A 582 -33.09 45.58 -5.23
N GLY A 583 -32.71 46.05 -6.42
CA GLY A 583 -32.01 45.25 -7.44
C GLY A 583 -32.91 44.49 -8.43
N GLY A 584 -34.14 44.14 -8.05
CA GLY A 584 -35.08 43.39 -8.90
C GLY A 584 -35.65 44.14 -10.12
N ALA A 585 -35.42 45.46 -10.21
CA ALA A 585 -35.95 46.28 -11.31
C ALA A 585 -35.39 45.89 -12.70
N LEU A 586 -34.18 45.32 -12.77
CA LEU A 586 -33.61 44.85 -14.04
C LEU A 586 -34.42 43.68 -14.62
N ASP A 587 -34.73 42.70 -13.79
CA ASP A 587 -35.49 41.50 -14.16
C ASP A 587 -36.95 41.87 -14.45
N GLY A 588 -37.58 42.66 -13.57
CA GLY A 588 -38.96 43.10 -13.75
C GLY A 588 -39.17 43.95 -15.01
N ALA A 589 -38.22 44.81 -15.38
CA ALA A 589 -38.28 45.52 -16.64
C ALA A 589 -38.10 44.57 -17.84
N ALA A 590 -37.15 43.65 -17.79
CA ALA A 590 -36.93 42.68 -18.87
C ALA A 590 -38.20 41.83 -19.12
N GLU A 591 -38.87 41.34 -18.07
CA GLU A 591 -40.12 40.59 -18.18
C GLU A 591 -41.29 41.43 -18.71
N GLN A 592 -41.41 42.70 -18.31
CA GLN A 592 -42.52 43.56 -18.75
C GLN A 592 -42.42 43.95 -20.23
N PHE A 593 -41.19 44.12 -20.75
CA PHE A 593 -40.93 44.59 -22.11
C PHE A 593 -40.66 43.46 -23.13
N SER A 594 -40.47 42.21 -22.67
CA SER A 594 -40.35 41.02 -23.53
C SER A 594 -41.72 40.42 -23.82
#